data_AF-A0A6G3Z647-F1
#
_entry.id   AF-A0A6G3Z647-F1
#
_cell.length_a   1.000
_cell.length_b   1.000
_cell.length_c   1.000
_cell.angle_alpha   90.00
_cell.angle_beta   90.00
_cell.angle_gamma   90.00
#
_symmetry.space_group_name_H-M   'P 1'
#
loop_
_entity.id
_entity.type
_entity.pdbx_description
1 polymer ?
#
loop_
_entity_poly.entity_id
_entity_poly.type
_entity_poly.pdbx_seq_one_letter_code
_entity_poly.pdbx_strand_id
1 'polypeptide(L)'
;VPTVLQEGQVNVGDPAIVQRLDDFSAPRLVEYFDPDPCMPILPYAAEAPTARQQASVAEEAEQSDSALGVTVEATFAVGEYDIVILGAQESDGLETWLRQNDYQIPSGASELLQPYIRQGLKFFVARVNLEEFDRSGFQSLRPLQIAYESPRFMLPIRLGMMNAQSEQDLVVYLLSSEGQVELTNYRTVKIPSDAQIPQYVKAEFPEFYTAMFQQSYQRENREVAFLEYAWNMRGCDPCSADPLNPEELRQAGVFWVSPNTDIWNTNVFITRLHVRYARDKFPEDLMFQQTNNQEFFQGRYILQHPFTGEMNCPAGEEYRRSLPQRFEAEAQTLARLTGWDINDIRRQLPTVEEATEPTPWWETLWQRSSYLLERMTAG
;
A
#
# COMPACT_ATOMS: atom_id res chain seq x y z
N VAL A 1 -8.96 5.78 22.12
CA VAL A 1 -9.87 4.71 21.66
C VAL A 1 -11.33 5.14 21.88
N PRO A 2 -12.30 4.66 21.06
CA PRO A 2 -13.69 5.12 21.11
C PRO A 2 -14.52 4.62 22.29
N THR A 3 -14.16 3.48 22.86
CA THR A 3 -14.89 2.79 23.94
C THR A 3 -13.94 2.50 25.12
N VAL A 4 -14.51 2.04 26.24
CA VAL A 4 -13.72 1.39 27.30
C VAL A 4 -13.34 -0.01 26.82
N LEU A 5 -12.08 -0.40 27.02
CA LEU A 5 -11.59 -1.74 26.70
C LEU A 5 -11.39 -2.54 27.99
N GLN A 6 -11.76 -3.80 27.94
CA GLN A 6 -11.43 -4.80 28.96
C GLN A 6 -10.06 -5.41 28.68
N GLU A 7 -9.44 -6.05 29.69
CA GLU A 7 -8.13 -6.71 29.58
C GLU A 7 -8.06 -7.68 28.38
N GLY A 8 -9.03 -8.58 28.24
CA GLY A 8 -9.10 -9.53 27.11
C GLY A 8 -9.36 -8.92 25.73
N GLN A 9 -9.60 -7.61 25.63
CA GLN A 9 -9.72 -6.90 24.34
C GLN A 9 -8.37 -6.34 23.84
N VAL A 10 -7.31 -6.46 24.64
CA VAL A 10 -5.96 -5.97 24.31
C VAL A 10 -4.99 -7.13 24.32
N ASN A 11 -4.34 -7.37 23.20
CA ASN A 11 -3.38 -8.46 23.01
C ASN A 11 -2.09 -7.92 22.38
N VAL A 12 -1.07 -8.77 22.31
CA VAL A 12 0.16 -8.50 21.58
C VAL A 12 0.28 -9.52 20.45
N GLY A 13 0.29 -9.03 19.22
CA GLY A 13 0.33 -9.86 18.01
C GLY A 13 1.73 -10.27 17.59
N ASP A 14 1.81 -11.10 16.55
CA ASP A 14 3.06 -11.47 15.90
C ASP A 14 3.48 -10.38 14.88
N PRO A 15 4.69 -9.79 14.98
CA PRO A 15 5.21 -8.87 13.97
C PRO A 15 5.20 -9.44 12.54
N ALA A 16 5.36 -10.76 12.38
CA ALA A 16 5.39 -11.41 11.07
C ALA A 16 4.08 -11.24 10.30
N ILE A 17 2.94 -11.09 10.97
CA ILE A 17 1.64 -10.87 10.31
C ILE A 17 1.56 -9.47 9.68
N VAL A 18 2.17 -8.46 10.32
CA VAL A 18 2.31 -7.12 9.73
C VAL A 18 3.25 -7.14 8.54
N GLN A 19 4.35 -7.91 8.62
CA GLN A 19 5.26 -8.08 7.49
C GLN A 19 4.59 -8.84 6.32
N ARG A 20 3.79 -9.88 6.58
CA ARG A 20 3.04 -10.59 5.53
C ARG A 20 2.04 -9.67 4.82
N LEU A 21 1.37 -8.77 5.55
CA LEU A 21 0.52 -7.73 4.96
C LEU A 21 1.34 -6.75 4.10
N ASP A 22 2.52 -6.34 4.56
CA ASP A 22 3.43 -5.48 3.81
C ASP A 22 3.90 -6.17 2.52
N ASP A 23 4.55 -7.32 2.62
CA ASP A 23 5.08 -8.14 1.51
C ASP A 23 4.03 -8.39 0.42
N PHE A 24 2.79 -8.70 0.81
CA PHE A 24 1.69 -8.96 -0.12
C PHE A 24 1.20 -7.70 -0.85
N SER A 25 1.19 -6.55 -0.17
CA SER A 25 0.54 -5.31 -0.65
C SER A 25 1.50 -4.21 -1.10
N ALA A 26 2.81 -4.36 -0.88
CA ALA A 26 3.80 -3.33 -1.19
C ALA A 26 3.86 -2.98 -2.69
N PRO A 27 4.18 -1.72 -3.03
CA PRO A 27 4.56 -1.32 -4.38
C PRO A 27 5.74 -2.16 -4.89
N ARG A 28 5.66 -2.65 -6.14
CA ARG A 28 6.59 -3.67 -6.66
C ARG A 28 7.16 -3.36 -8.05
N LEU A 29 8.28 -4.00 -8.35
CA LEU A 29 8.75 -4.14 -9.73
C LEU A 29 8.06 -5.34 -10.39
N VAL A 30 7.88 -5.25 -11.70
CA VAL A 30 7.28 -6.29 -12.54
C VAL A 30 8.15 -6.47 -13.78
N GLU A 31 8.59 -7.69 -14.02
CA GLU A 31 9.54 -8.02 -15.09
C GLU A 31 8.81 -8.70 -16.23
N TYR A 32 8.86 -8.10 -17.41
CA TYR A 32 8.41 -8.70 -18.67
C TYR A 32 9.59 -8.82 -19.63
N PHE A 33 9.56 -9.84 -20.46
CA PHE A 33 10.62 -10.15 -21.42
C PHE A 33 10.04 -10.05 -22.82
N ASP A 34 10.68 -9.28 -23.69
CA ASP A 34 10.28 -9.21 -25.10
C ASP A 34 10.41 -10.60 -25.75
N PRO A 35 9.41 -11.06 -26.52
CA PRO A 35 9.51 -12.31 -27.25
C PRO A 35 10.56 -12.20 -28.36
N ASP A 36 11.05 -13.34 -28.84
CA ASP A 36 11.90 -13.42 -30.04
C ASP A 36 11.16 -12.76 -31.22
N PRO A 37 11.68 -11.65 -31.79
CA PRO A 37 11.03 -10.94 -32.89
C PRO A 37 11.03 -11.74 -34.21
N CYS A 38 11.77 -12.85 -34.28
CA CYS A 38 11.78 -13.78 -35.40
C CYS A 38 10.82 -14.97 -35.23
N MET A 39 10.12 -15.09 -34.08
CA MET A 39 9.20 -16.20 -33.80
C MET A 39 7.81 -16.00 -34.44
N PRO A 40 7.24 -17.01 -35.13
CA PRO A 40 5.88 -16.90 -35.68
C PRO A 40 4.80 -16.86 -34.59
N ILE A 41 3.92 -15.86 -34.64
CA ILE A 41 2.78 -15.75 -33.72
C ILE A 41 1.71 -16.80 -34.08
N LEU A 42 1.52 -17.79 -33.21
CA LEU A 42 0.40 -18.73 -33.29
C LEU A 42 -0.81 -18.18 -32.51
N PRO A 43 -1.99 -18.02 -33.15
CA PRO A 43 -3.17 -17.50 -32.45
C PRO A 43 -3.79 -18.57 -31.55
N TYR A 44 -3.71 -18.38 -30.24
CA TYR A 44 -4.41 -19.21 -29.25
C TYR A 44 -5.80 -18.64 -28.97
N ALA A 45 -6.84 -19.47 -29.03
CA ALA A 45 -8.21 -19.06 -28.74
C ALA A 45 -8.53 -19.29 -27.25
N ALA A 46 -9.03 -18.26 -26.56
CA ALA A 46 -9.46 -18.35 -25.17
C ALA A 46 -10.99 -18.54 -25.08
N GLU A 47 -11.43 -19.55 -24.35
CA GLU A 47 -12.84 -19.73 -23.96
C GLU A 47 -13.11 -19.07 -22.60
N ALA A 48 -14.30 -18.48 -22.43
CA ALA A 48 -14.68 -17.75 -21.22
C ALA A 48 -15.73 -18.52 -20.40
N PRO A 49 -15.58 -18.65 -19.07
CA PRO A 49 -16.56 -19.31 -18.20
C PRO A 49 -17.79 -18.43 -17.94
N THR A 50 -18.92 -19.07 -17.61
CA THR A 50 -20.20 -18.40 -17.33
C THR A 50 -20.52 -18.29 -15.83
N ALA A 51 -21.23 -17.24 -15.43
CA ALA A 51 -21.60 -16.95 -14.04
C ALA A 51 -23.00 -17.45 -13.66
N ARG A 52 -23.29 -17.50 -12.35
CA ARG A 52 -24.63 -17.70 -11.75
C ARG A 52 -24.90 -16.66 -10.65
N GLN A 53 -26.17 -16.44 -10.31
CA GLN A 53 -26.64 -15.30 -9.51
C GLN A 53 -27.43 -15.70 -8.24
N GLN A 54 -27.23 -14.94 -7.15
CA GLN A 54 -28.24 -14.48 -6.16
C GLN A 54 -28.99 -15.55 -5.30
N ALA A 55 -29.63 -15.24 -4.15
CA ALA A 55 -30.00 -13.97 -3.51
C ALA A 55 -29.95 -14.02 -1.94
N SER A 56 -30.47 -12.96 -1.27
CA SER A 56 -30.49 -12.68 0.19
C SER A 56 -31.61 -13.40 0.99
N VAL A 57 -31.93 -13.13 2.28
CA VAL A 57 -32.54 -11.91 2.91
C VAL A 57 -32.16 -11.76 4.42
N ALA A 58 -32.31 -10.54 4.98
CA ALA A 58 -32.13 -10.10 6.39
C ALA A 58 -33.31 -10.47 7.34
N GLU A 59 -33.56 -9.98 8.57
CA GLU A 59 -33.04 -8.95 9.54
C GLU A 59 -33.37 -9.50 10.99
N GLU A 60 -33.36 -8.93 12.21
CA GLU A 60 -33.22 -7.66 13.02
C GLU A 60 -33.02 -8.14 14.51
N ALA A 61 -32.83 -7.47 15.68
CA ALA A 61 -32.42 -6.15 16.26
C ALA A 61 -32.14 -6.42 17.81
N GLU A 62 -32.06 -5.58 18.86
CA GLU A 62 -32.10 -4.13 19.20
C GLU A 62 -31.60 -3.93 20.69
N GLN A 63 -30.90 -2.81 21.03
CA GLN A 63 -30.83 -2.09 22.35
C GLN A 63 -30.32 -2.76 23.68
N SER A 64 -29.81 -2.04 24.72
CA SER A 64 -29.32 -0.64 24.88
C SER A 64 -28.26 -0.44 26.03
N ASP A 65 -28.49 0.41 27.06
CA ASP A 65 -27.47 1.24 27.78
C ASP A 65 -27.64 1.23 29.36
N SER A 66 -26.93 1.94 30.30
CA SER A 66 -26.06 3.14 30.24
C SER A 66 -25.11 3.50 31.43
N ALA A 67 -23.96 4.12 31.11
CA ALA A 67 -23.37 5.36 31.70
C ALA A 67 -22.53 5.40 33.03
N LEU A 68 -21.97 6.61 33.30
CA LEU A 68 -21.00 7.03 34.34
C LEU A 68 -19.53 6.56 34.11
N GLY A 69 -18.48 7.30 34.50
CA GLY A 69 -18.42 8.64 35.09
C GLY A 69 -17.05 9.34 34.98
N VAL A 70 -16.18 8.87 34.07
CA VAL A 70 -14.73 9.11 34.00
C VAL A 70 -13.98 8.52 35.19
N THR A 71 -13.18 7.52 34.86
CA THR A 71 -12.54 6.58 35.79
C THR A 71 -11.12 6.29 35.30
N VAL A 72 -10.30 5.65 36.13
CA VAL A 72 -9.34 4.68 35.59
C VAL A 72 -10.19 3.52 35.10
N GLU A 73 -10.47 3.48 33.79
CA GLU A 73 -11.47 2.58 33.21
C GLU A 73 -10.96 1.13 33.23
N ALA A 74 -9.64 0.95 33.08
CA ALA A 74 -8.92 -0.29 33.33
C ALA A 74 -7.41 -0.02 33.52
N THR A 75 -6.73 -0.94 34.22
CA THR A 75 -5.26 -1.05 34.28
C THR A 75 -4.87 -2.52 34.32
N PHE A 76 -3.99 -2.97 33.44
CA PHE A 76 -3.53 -4.36 33.31
C PHE A 76 -2.21 -4.40 32.51
N ALA A 77 -1.54 -5.55 32.47
CA ALA A 77 -0.30 -5.73 31.70
C ALA A 77 -0.51 -6.74 30.56
N VAL A 78 0.05 -6.47 29.38
CA VAL A 78 -0.05 -7.34 28.19
C VAL A 78 1.32 -7.44 27.52
N GLY A 79 1.95 -8.62 27.59
CA GLY A 79 3.31 -8.81 27.07
C GLY A 79 4.30 -7.87 27.75
N GLU A 80 5.05 -7.10 26.95
CA GLU A 80 6.03 -6.10 27.39
C GLU A 80 5.41 -4.73 27.74
N TYR A 81 4.09 -4.64 27.91
CA TYR A 81 3.38 -3.37 28.11
C TYR A 81 2.55 -3.30 29.39
N ASP A 82 2.76 -2.25 30.18
CA ASP A 82 1.82 -1.81 31.22
C ASP A 82 0.77 -0.88 30.57
N ILE A 83 -0.50 -1.27 30.61
CA ILE A 83 -1.62 -0.57 29.96
C ILE A 83 -2.47 0.16 31.01
N VAL A 84 -2.75 1.44 30.78
CA VAL A 84 -3.70 2.26 31.55
C VAL A 84 -4.71 2.89 30.60
N ILE A 85 -6.00 2.75 30.91
CA ILE A 85 -7.10 3.35 30.13
C ILE A 85 -7.75 4.44 30.96
N LEU A 86 -7.62 5.68 30.48
CA LEU A 86 -8.08 6.88 31.17
C LEU A 86 -9.33 7.45 30.49
N GLY A 87 -10.39 7.63 31.26
CA GLY A 87 -11.35 8.70 30.99
C GLY A 87 -10.75 10.05 31.37
N ALA A 88 -11.22 11.12 30.74
CA ALA A 88 -10.93 12.50 31.17
C ALA A 88 -12.16 13.38 30.93
N GLN A 89 -12.53 14.21 31.91
CA GLN A 89 -13.53 15.28 31.75
C GLN A 89 -12.87 16.63 31.44
N GLU A 90 -11.62 16.82 31.88
CA GLU A 90 -10.85 18.07 31.75
C GLU A 90 -9.47 17.77 31.16
N SER A 91 -9.02 18.60 30.22
CA SER A 91 -7.71 18.47 29.55
C SER A 91 -6.54 18.58 30.51
N ASP A 92 -6.65 19.53 31.44
CA ASP A 92 -5.52 19.98 32.25
C ASP A 92 -5.26 19.00 33.40
N GLY A 93 -6.31 18.32 33.88
CA GLY A 93 -6.21 17.17 34.77
C GLY A 93 -5.55 15.96 34.12
N LEU A 94 -5.82 15.70 32.84
CA LEU A 94 -5.16 14.63 32.08
C LEU A 94 -3.68 14.94 31.82
N GLU A 95 -3.34 16.15 31.38
CA GLU A 95 -1.94 16.57 31.21
C GLU A 95 -1.20 16.51 32.57
N THR A 96 -1.85 16.94 33.66
CA THR A 96 -1.29 16.85 35.03
C THR A 96 -1.05 15.40 35.46
N TRP A 97 -2.01 14.49 35.27
CA TRP A 97 -1.84 13.07 35.62
C TRP A 97 -0.67 12.44 34.85
N LEU A 98 -0.57 12.73 33.54
CA LEU A 98 0.49 12.20 32.70
C LEU A 98 1.87 12.72 33.15
N ARG A 99 2.00 14.02 33.45
CA ARG A 99 3.23 14.61 34.00
C ARG A 99 3.59 14.06 35.39
N GLN A 100 2.60 13.81 36.25
CA GLN A 100 2.80 13.22 37.58
C GLN A 100 3.22 11.74 37.54
N ASN A 101 2.99 11.06 36.42
CA ASN A 101 3.43 9.69 36.16
C ASN A 101 4.65 9.65 35.22
N ASP A 102 5.47 10.71 35.19
CA ASP A 102 6.73 10.83 34.42
C ASP A 102 6.61 10.74 32.88
N TYR A 103 5.39 10.81 32.31
CA TYR A 103 5.22 10.79 30.86
C TYR A 103 5.71 12.12 30.23
N GLN A 104 6.63 12.01 29.28
CA GLN A 104 7.19 13.15 28.56
C GLN A 104 6.17 13.71 27.55
N ILE A 105 5.65 14.90 27.85
CA ILE A 105 4.60 15.56 27.07
C ILE A 105 4.98 17.02 26.82
N PRO A 106 4.86 17.54 25.58
CA PRO A 106 5.19 18.92 25.25
C PRO A 106 4.23 19.91 25.92
N SER A 107 4.67 21.16 26.09
CA SER A 107 3.81 22.24 26.58
C SER A 107 2.69 22.55 25.59
N GLY A 108 1.45 22.67 26.07
CA GLY A 108 0.27 22.92 25.23
C GLY A 108 -0.42 21.64 24.74
N ALA A 109 -0.14 20.49 25.35
CA ALA A 109 -0.82 19.24 25.03
C ALA A 109 -2.32 19.30 25.33
N SER A 110 -2.74 19.99 26.41
CA SER A 110 -4.15 20.24 26.72
C SER A 110 -4.99 20.70 25.52
N GLU A 111 -4.48 21.61 24.67
CA GLU A 111 -5.21 22.11 23.49
C GLU A 111 -5.47 21.00 22.44
N LEU A 112 -4.54 20.06 22.31
CA LEU A 112 -4.62 18.93 21.39
C LEU A 112 -5.40 17.75 21.99
N LEU A 113 -5.41 17.59 23.31
CA LEU A 113 -6.20 16.59 24.04
C LEU A 113 -7.70 16.97 24.13
N GLN A 114 -8.00 18.26 24.22
CA GLN A 114 -9.36 18.77 24.46
C GLN A 114 -10.42 18.37 23.39
N PRO A 115 -10.12 18.28 22.07
CA PRO A 115 -11.06 17.74 21.08
C PRO A 115 -11.46 16.29 21.37
N TYR A 116 -10.50 15.42 21.72
CA TYR A 116 -10.78 14.01 22.02
C TYR A 116 -11.64 13.87 23.29
N ILE A 117 -11.39 14.71 24.30
CA ILE A 117 -12.20 14.80 25.53
C ILE A 117 -13.63 15.23 25.22
N ARG A 118 -13.83 16.29 24.41
CA ARG A 118 -15.17 16.72 23.96
C ARG A 118 -15.90 15.67 23.14
N GLN A 119 -15.18 14.80 22.44
CA GLN A 119 -15.73 13.64 21.73
C GLN A 119 -16.02 12.44 22.65
N GLY A 120 -15.67 12.49 23.94
CA GLY A 120 -15.85 11.41 24.91
C GLY A 120 -14.87 10.22 24.75
N LEU A 121 -13.79 10.42 23.99
CA LEU A 121 -12.81 9.36 23.71
C LEU A 121 -11.94 9.05 24.95
N LYS A 122 -11.52 7.79 25.08
CA LYS A 122 -10.63 7.33 26.16
C LYS A 122 -9.17 7.37 25.71
N PHE A 123 -8.27 7.71 26.63
CA PHE A 123 -6.83 7.71 26.37
C PHE A 123 -6.25 6.36 26.77
N PHE A 124 -5.76 5.64 25.77
CA PHE A 124 -5.05 4.38 25.94
C PHE A 124 -3.57 4.70 26.07
N VAL A 125 -2.99 4.42 27.23
CA VAL A 125 -1.60 4.70 27.55
C VAL A 125 -0.88 3.37 27.73
N ALA A 126 0.06 3.08 26.82
CA ALA A 126 0.94 1.92 26.91
C ALA A 126 2.35 2.38 27.33
N ARG A 127 2.85 1.83 28.44
CA ARG A 127 4.22 1.98 28.91
C ARG A 127 4.99 0.71 28.62
N VAL A 128 6.17 0.83 28.01
CA VAL A 128 7.06 -0.32 27.79
C VAL A 128 7.73 -0.70 29.10
N ASN A 129 7.59 -1.97 29.48
CA ASN A 129 8.33 -2.58 30.57
C ASN A 129 9.63 -3.16 30.02
N LEU A 130 10.74 -2.45 30.25
CA LEU A 130 12.05 -2.80 29.69
C LEU A 130 12.59 -4.14 30.23
N GLU A 131 12.24 -4.55 31.45
CA GLU A 131 12.68 -5.85 31.98
C GLU A 131 12.01 -7.01 31.24
N GLU A 132 10.72 -6.92 30.94
CA GLU A 132 10.01 -7.94 30.16
C GLU A 132 10.39 -7.90 28.68
N PHE A 133 10.67 -6.71 28.13
CA PHE A 133 11.22 -6.57 26.78
C PHE A 133 12.58 -7.29 26.65
N ASP A 134 13.54 -7.01 27.53
CA ASP A 134 14.86 -7.66 27.52
C ASP A 134 14.76 -9.19 27.76
N ARG A 135 13.80 -9.65 28.58
CA ARG A 135 13.50 -11.09 28.79
C ARG A 135 12.92 -11.77 27.55
N SER A 136 12.17 -11.03 26.72
CA SER A 136 11.44 -11.59 25.58
C SER A 136 12.35 -12.02 24.41
N GLY A 137 13.54 -11.41 24.29
CA GLY A 137 14.50 -11.70 23.23
C GLY A 137 14.14 -11.15 21.83
N PHE A 138 13.04 -10.39 21.70
CA PHE A 138 12.72 -9.70 20.45
C PHE A 138 13.65 -8.50 20.21
N GLN A 139 13.98 -8.23 18.94
CA GLN A 139 14.80 -7.07 18.55
C GLN A 139 13.97 -5.78 18.38
N SER A 140 12.64 -5.91 18.40
CA SER A 140 11.67 -4.83 18.20
C SER A 140 10.43 -5.09 19.05
N LEU A 141 9.75 -4.00 19.42
CA LEU A 141 8.49 -4.04 20.14
C LEU A 141 7.40 -4.73 19.31
N ARG A 142 6.61 -5.61 19.92
CA ARG A 142 5.57 -6.37 19.22
C ARG A 142 4.29 -5.53 19.02
N PRO A 143 3.53 -5.74 17.92
CA PRO A 143 2.35 -4.93 17.62
C PRO A 143 1.24 -5.14 18.67
N LEU A 144 0.79 -4.04 19.30
CA LEU A 144 -0.40 -4.04 20.14
C LEU A 144 -1.66 -4.24 19.28
N GLN A 145 -2.44 -5.26 19.62
CA GLN A 145 -3.72 -5.57 19.01
C GLN A 145 -4.85 -5.13 19.94
N ILE A 146 -5.85 -4.43 19.40
CA ILE A 146 -6.97 -3.89 20.17
C ILE A 146 -8.28 -4.19 19.44
N ALA A 147 -9.18 -4.92 20.09
CA ALA A 147 -10.48 -5.32 19.53
C ALA A 147 -11.64 -4.57 20.20
N TYR A 148 -12.36 -3.73 19.45
CA TYR A 148 -13.55 -3.04 19.95
C TYR A 148 -14.58 -2.79 18.85
N GLU A 149 -15.84 -2.67 19.25
CA GLU A 149 -16.93 -2.18 18.41
C GLU A 149 -17.07 -0.66 18.56
N SER A 150 -17.30 0.06 17.47
CA SER A 150 -17.65 1.48 17.50
C SER A 150 -18.25 1.94 16.17
N PRO A 151 -19.26 2.85 16.16
CA PRO A 151 -19.70 3.53 14.94
C PRO A 151 -18.68 4.56 14.43
N ARG A 152 -17.55 4.78 15.12
CA ARG A 152 -16.48 5.71 14.71
C ARG A 152 -15.31 4.96 14.07
N PHE A 153 -15.36 4.78 12.76
CA PHE A 153 -14.23 4.26 12.00
C PHE A 153 -13.21 5.38 11.76
N MET A 154 -12.26 5.54 12.69
CA MET A 154 -11.28 6.63 12.67
C MET A 154 -9.92 6.22 13.24
N LEU A 155 -8.83 6.85 12.78
CA LEU A 155 -7.47 6.67 13.30
C LEU A 155 -6.94 8.00 13.88
N PRO A 156 -6.77 8.11 15.21
CA PRO A 156 -6.27 9.32 15.88
C PRO A 156 -4.79 9.64 15.59
N ILE A 157 -4.50 10.37 14.52
CA ILE A 157 -3.12 10.72 14.12
C ILE A 157 -2.57 11.97 14.82
N ARG A 158 -3.40 12.92 15.26
CA ARG A 158 -2.88 14.24 15.70
C ARG A 158 -2.14 14.19 17.04
N LEU A 159 -2.35 13.15 17.84
CA LEU A 159 -1.55 12.88 19.05
C LEU A 159 -0.11 12.47 18.70
N GLY A 160 0.11 11.73 17.60
CA GLY A 160 1.45 11.41 17.11
C GLY A 160 2.25 12.64 16.69
N MET A 161 1.55 13.66 16.17
CA MET A 161 2.14 14.95 15.80
C MET A 161 2.60 15.81 16.99
N MET A 162 2.27 15.45 18.24
CA MET A 162 2.69 16.21 19.43
C MET A 162 4.22 16.21 19.60
N ASN A 163 4.85 15.07 19.32
CA ASN A 163 6.30 14.88 19.48
C ASN A 163 7.07 14.93 18.14
N ALA A 164 6.37 15.24 17.04
CA ALA A 164 6.95 15.29 15.70
C ALA A 164 7.77 16.57 15.50
N GLN A 165 9.04 16.43 15.09
CA GLN A 165 9.87 17.55 14.60
C GLN A 165 9.79 17.74 13.08
N SER A 166 9.25 16.76 12.36
CA SER A 166 9.15 16.69 10.90
C SER A 166 7.79 16.14 10.46
N GLU A 167 7.57 16.08 9.15
CA GLU A 167 6.61 15.16 8.53
C GLU A 167 6.85 13.72 9.06
N GLN A 168 5.78 12.96 9.26
CA GLN A 168 5.83 11.53 9.63
C GLN A 168 5.14 10.68 8.56
N ASP A 169 5.63 9.46 8.35
CA ASP A 169 5.00 8.46 7.48
C ASP A 169 4.14 7.48 8.29
N LEU A 170 2.99 7.13 7.74
CA LEU A 170 2.04 6.18 8.31
C LEU A 170 1.49 5.29 7.19
N VAL A 171 1.74 3.98 7.27
CA VAL A 171 1.09 2.98 6.42
C VAL A 171 -0.07 2.35 7.19
N VAL A 172 -1.24 2.28 6.57
CA VAL A 172 -2.48 1.75 7.14
C VAL A 172 -3.01 0.62 6.27
N TYR A 173 -3.12 -0.58 6.85
CA TYR A 173 -3.75 -1.74 6.23
C TYR A 173 -5.21 -1.82 6.71
N LEU A 174 -6.15 -1.68 5.78
CA LEU A 174 -7.58 -1.67 6.06
C LEU A 174 -8.19 -2.93 5.44
N LEU A 175 -8.66 -3.85 6.29
CA LEU A 175 -9.23 -5.14 5.89
C LEU A 175 -10.77 -5.07 5.99
N SER A 176 -11.46 -5.48 4.93
CA SER A 176 -12.90 -5.27 4.75
C SER A 176 -13.57 -6.50 4.13
N SER A 177 -14.84 -6.72 4.44
CA SER A 177 -15.67 -7.79 3.88
C SER A 177 -16.42 -7.39 2.60
N GLU A 178 -16.43 -6.10 2.21
CA GLU A 178 -17.31 -5.58 1.15
C GLU A 178 -16.60 -4.94 -0.05
N GLY A 179 -15.37 -4.47 0.12
CA GLY A 179 -14.66 -3.63 -0.86
C GLY A 179 -13.69 -2.65 -0.19
N GLN A 180 -13.23 -1.66 -0.95
CA GLN A 180 -12.28 -0.66 -0.44
C GLN A 180 -12.79 0.06 0.81
N VAL A 181 -11.86 0.37 1.73
CA VAL A 181 -12.07 1.37 2.76
C VAL A 181 -11.48 2.69 2.28
N GLU A 182 -12.29 3.74 2.27
CA GLU A 182 -11.93 5.06 1.73
C GLU A 182 -11.91 6.13 2.84
N LEU A 183 -11.09 7.17 2.68
CA LEU A 183 -11.09 8.34 3.57
C LEU A 183 -12.23 9.31 3.21
N THR A 184 -12.92 9.83 4.23
CA THR A 184 -14.07 10.73 4.06
C THR A 184 -13.73 12.21 4.22
N ASN A 185 -12.68 12.54 4.98
CA ASN A 185 -12.23 13.92 5.21
C ASN A 185 -10.89 14.30 4.52
N TYR A 186 -10.20 13.33 3.90
CA TYR A 186 -8.98 13.56 3.13
C TYR A 186 -9.07 12.97 1.73
N ARG A 187 -8.57 13.70 0.73
CA ARG A 187 -8.49 13.18 -0.64
C ARG A 187 -7.49 12.02 -0.70
N THR A 188 -7.95 10.89 -1.22
CA THR A 188 -7.09 9.75 -1.55
C THR A 188 -6.63 9.85 -3.00
N VAL A 189 -5.35 9.55 -3.27
CA VAL A 189 -4.74 9.63 -4.61
C VAL A 189 -3.98 8.33 -4.90
N LYS A 190 -4.24 7.68 -6.04
CA LYS A 190 -3.44 6.52 -6.48
C LYS A 190 -2.01 6.97 -6.76
N ILE A 191 -1.02 6.24 -6.23
CA ILE A 191 0.39 6.47 -6.62
C ILE A 191 0.56 6.26 -8.14
N PRO A 192 1.53 6.92 -8.79
CA PRO A 192 1.93 6.56 -10.14
C PRO A 192 2.21 5.06 -10.26
N SER A 193 1.63 4.41 -11.27
CA SER A 193 1.72 2.96 -11.51
C SER A 193 1.69 2.67 -13.02
N ASP A 194 1.86 1.40 -13.40
CA ASP A 194 1.93 0.90 -14.79
C ASP A 194 3.00 1.60 -15.65
N ALA A 195 4.01 2.19 -15.00
CA ALA A 195 5.05 2.99 -15.65
C ALA A 195 6.26 2.12 -16.02
N GLN A 196 6.65 2.14 -17.30
CA GLN A 196 7.90 1.54 -17.76
C GLN A 196 9.10 2.40 -17.35
N ILE A 197 10.10 1.79 -16.72
CA ILE A 197 11.32 2.45 -16.23
C ILE A 197 12.57 1.62 -16.56
N PRO A 198 13.77 2.23 -16.61
CA PRO A 198 15.00 1.53 -16.97
C PRO A 198 15.33 0.36 -16.04
N GLN A 199 15.78 -0.75 -16.62
CA GLN A 199 16.05 -2.00 -15.90
C GLN A 199 17.05 -1.88 -14.74
N TYR A 200 17.99 -0.92 -14.78
CA TYR A 200 18.96 -0.72 -13.71
C TYR A 200 18.30 -0.30 -12.38
N VAL A 201 17.10 0.29 -12.42
CA VAL A 201 16.32 0.66 -11.22
C VAL A 201 15.95 -0.55 -10.35
N LYS A 202 16.09 -1.78 -10.86
CA LYS A 202 16.03 -3.01 -10.05
C LYS A 202 16.98 -3.00 -8.84
N ALA A 203 18.15 -2.38 -8.98
CA ALA A 203 19.15 -2.27 -7.92
C ALA A 203 18.94 -1.06 -6.99
N GLU A 204 18.13 -0.08 -7.42
CA GLU A 204 17.93 1.23 -6.78
C GLU A 204 16.44 1.49 -6.47
N PHE A 205 15.66 0.42 -6.26
CA PHE A 205 14.21 0.51 -6.11
C PHE A 205 13.76 1.29 -4.85
N PRO A 206 14.38 1.14 -3.67
CA PRO A 206 14.06 1.96 -2.50
C PRO A 206 14.29 3.46 -2.73
N GLU A 207 15.39 3.82 -3.41
CA GLU A 207 15.77 5.17 -3.76
C GLU A 207 14.79 5.77 -4.79
N PHE A 208 14.46 5.00 -5.83
CA PHE A 208 13.42 5.33 -6.81
C PHE A 208 12.07 5.58 -6.13
N TYR A 209 11.61 4.65 -5.29
CA TYR A 209 10.29 4.75 -4.66
C TYR A 209 10.23 5.96 -3.72
N THR A 210 11.27 6.18 -2.92
CA THR A 210 11.38 7.35 -2.03
C THR A 210 11.33 8.67 -2.82
N ALA A 211 12.06 8.76 -3.94
CA ALA A 211 12.05 9.97 -4.79
C ALA A 211 10.69 10.17 -5.49
N MET A 212 10.11 9.09 -6.03
CA MET A 212 8.80 9.10 -6.71
C MET A 212 7.66 9.49 -5.77
N PHE A 213 7.66 8.94 -4.54
CA PHE A 213 6.70 9.28 -3.51
C PHE A 213 6.87 10.75 -3.08
N GLN A 214 8.10 11.22 -2.86
CA GLN A 214 8.35 12.61 -2.49
C GLN A 214 7.91 13.61 -3.56
N GLN A 215 8.20 13.32 -4.84
CA GLN A 215 7.76 14.13 -5.98
C GLN A 215 6.23 14.15 -6.08
N SER A 216 5.57 13.01 -5.86
CA SER A 216 4.10 12.90 -5.84
C SER A 216 3.49 13.67 -4.66
N TYR A 217 4.07 13.55 -3.47
CA TYR A 217 3.63 14.24 -2.25
C TYR A 217 3.74 15.76 -2.37
N GLN A 218 4.83 16.28 -2.95
CA GLN A 218 4.98 17.70 -3.25
C GLN A 218 3.97 18.21 -4.28
N ARG A 219 3.76 17.43 -5.36
CA ARG A 219 2.79 17.75 -6.42
C ARG A 219 1.35 17.80 -5.90
N GLU A 220 0.97 16.90 -5.01
CA GLU A 220 -0.37 16.85 -4.42
C GLU A 220 -0.49 17.73 -3.15
N ASN A 221 0.23 18.85 -3.13
CA ASN A 221 0.24 19.90 -2.09
C ASN A 221 0.56 19.44 -0.65
N ARG A 222 1.01 18.19 -0.45
CA ARG A 222 1.27 17.57 0.86
C ARG A 222 0.04 17.37 1.76
N GLU A 223 -1.15 17.27 1.16
CA GLU A 223 -2.45 17.25 1.86
C GLU A 223 -3.36 16.08 1.43
N VAL A 224 -2.75 14.93 1.09
CA VAL A 224 -3.44 13.72 0.61
C VAL A 224 -2.96 12.46 1.29
N ALA A 225 -3.80 11.42 1.27
CA ALA A 225 -3.37 10.05 1.47
C ALA A 225 -3.08 9.40 0.11
N PHE A 226 -2.04 8.58 0.03
CA PHE A 226 -1.74 7.79 -1.16
C PHE A 226 -2.35 6.39 -1.05
N LEU A 227 -3.08 5.97 -2.08
CA LEU A 227 -3.48 4.58 -2.27
C LEU A 227 -2.32 3.86 -2.96
N GLU A 228 -1.74 2.88 -2.27
CA GLU A 228 -0.64 2.06 -2.77
C GLU A 228 -1.14 0.69 -3.30
N TYR A 229 -2.21 0.16 -2.70
CA TYR A 229 -2.81 -1.13 -3.08
C TYR A 229 -4.30 -1.19 -2.70
N ALA A 230 -5.14 -1.73 -3.57
CA ALA A 230 -6.53 -2.08 -3.30
C ALA A 230 -6.86 -3.37 -4.06
N TRP A 231 -7.08 -4.50 -3.37
CA TRP A 231 -7.54 -5.72 -4.05
C TRP A 231 -8.21 -6.71 -3.10
N ASN A 232 -8.91 -7.69 -3.65
CA ASN A 232 -9.45 -8.84 -2.95
C ASN A 232 -8.33 -9.88 -2.74
N MET A 233 -8.14 -10.36 -1.51
CA MET A 233 -6.98 -11.18 -1.12
C MET A 233 -7.04 -12.64 -1.59
N ARG A 234 -8.03 -13.02 -2.40
CA ARG A 234 -8.10 -14.35 -3.06
C ARG A 234 -6.94 -14.63 -4.02
N GLY A 235 -6.22 -13.60 -4.46
CA GLY A 235 -5.07 -13.74 -5.36
C GLY A 235 -4.41 -12.40 -5.67
N CYS A 236 -3.46 -12.44 -6.58
CA CYS A 236 -2.71 -11.30 -7.10
C CYS A 236 -2.18 -11.63 -8.50
N ASP A 237 -2.01 -10.61 -9.33
CA ASP A 237 -1.29 -10.73 -10.61
C ASP A 237 -0.61 -9.40 -10.99
N PRO A 238 0.73 -9.32 -10.97
CA PRO A 238 1.66 -10.29 -10.38
C PRO A 238 1.69 -10.22 -8.84
N CYS A 239 1.98 -11.36 -8.21
CA CYS A 239 2.24 -11.46 -6.78
C CYS A 239 3.68 -11.06 -6.43
N SER A 240 3.84 -10.26 -5.38
CA SER A 240 5.14 -10.03 -4.69
C SER A 240 5.41 -11.09 -3.62
N ALA A 241 4.36 -11.59 -2.99
CA ALA A 241 4.36 -12.69 -2.02
C ALA A 241 3.05 -13.48 -2.12
N ASP A 242 3.03 -14.69 -1.58
CA ASP A 242 1.81 -15.51 -1.51
C ASP A 242 0.71 -14.83 -0.68
N PRO A 243 -0.57 -14.91 -1.08
CA PRO A 243 -1.71 -14.49 -0.28
C PRO A 243 -1.66 -15.01 1.17
N LEU A 244 -2.22 -14.23 2.10
CA LEU A 244 -2.36 -14.66 3.49
C LEU A 244 -3.38 -15.80 3.60
N ASN A 245 -3.02 -16.84 4.36
CA ASN A 245 -3.90 -17.97 4.62
C ASN A 245 -4.98 -17.62 5.68
N PRO A 246 -6.04 -18.44 5.85
CA PRO A 246 -7.16 -18.14 6.74
C PRO A 246 -6.78 -17.86 8.20
N GLU A 247 -5.72 -18.48 8.72
CA GLU A 247 -5.24 -18.26 10.09
C GLU A 247 -4.41 -16.96 10.19
N GLU A 248 -3.54 -16.67 9.21
CA GLU A 248 -2.84 -15.38 9.12
C GLU A 248 -3.81 -14.20 9.00
N LEU A 249 -4.88 -14.35 8.21
CA LEU A 249 -5.95 -13.37 8.09
C LEU A 249 -6.65 -13.15 9.45
N ARG A 250 -6.97 -14.21 10.19
CA ARG A 250 -7.55 -14.09 11.54
C ARG A 250 -6.62 -13.38 12.51
N GLN A 251 -5.33 -13.67 12.47
CA GLN A 251 -4.31 -12.99 13.28
C GLN A 251 -4.10 -11.52 12.87
N ALA A 252 -4.38 -11.17 11.60
CA ALA A 252 -4.47 -9.79 11.10
C ALA A 252 -5.79 -9.08 11.49
N GLY A 253 -6.67 -9.71 12.26
CA GLY A 253 -7.93 -9.13 12.73
C GLY A 253 -9.15 -9.45 11.86
N VAL A 254 -9.04 -10.31 10.84
CA VAL A 254 -10.16 -10.75 9.99
C VAL A 254 -11.01 -11.79 10.73
N PHE A 255 -11.69 -11.36 11.80
CA PHE A 255 -12.41 -12.23 12.73
C PHE A 255 -13.55 -13.04 12.08
N TRP A 256 -14.08 -12.57 10.94
CA TRP A 256 -15.17 -13.19 10.18
C TRP A 256 -14.74 -14.37 9.29
N VAL A 257 -13.44 -14.54 9.02
CA VAL A 257 -12.91 -15.74 8.35
C VAL A 257 -12.75 -16.87 9.36
N SER A 258 -13.15 -18.09 9.01
CA SER A 258 -12.95 -19.27 9.86
C SER A 258 -11.65 -20.00 9.50
N PRO A 259 -10.96 -20.68 10.44
CA PRO A 259 -9.67 -21.33 10.16
C PRO A 259 -9.70 -22.36 9.01
N ASN A 260 -10.86 -23.00 8.78
CA ASN A 260 -11.07 -23.99 7.71
C ASN A 260 -11.77 -23.40 6.46
N THR A 261 -11.85 -22.08 6.32
CA THR A 261 -12.41 -21.44 5.12
C THR A 261 -11.43 -21.58 3.96
N ASP A 262 -11.84 -22.23 2.87
CA ASP A 262 -11.09 -22.25 1.60
C ASP A 262 -10.79 -20.80 1.14
N ILE A 263 -9.56 -20.53 0.70
CA ILE A 263 -9.11 -19.20 0.28
C ILE A 263 -9.99 -18.61 -0.83
N TRP A 264 -10.54 -19.43 -1.74
CA TRP A 264 -11.47 -18.96 -2.78
C TRP A 264 -12.80 -18.42 -2.21
N ASN A 265 -13.13 -18.80 -0.98
CA ASN A 265 -14.33 -18.38 -0.25
C ASN A 265 -14.06 -17.34 0.85
N THR A 266 -12.80 -17.00 1.16
CA THR A 266 -12.54 -15.84 2.04
C THR A 266 -13.05 -14.59 1.34
N ASN A 267 -13.76 -13.72 2.04
CA ASN A 267 -14.16 -12.42 1.49
C ASN A 267 -13.42 -11.35 2.29
N VAL A 268 -12.22 -11.03 1.80
CA VAL A 268 -11.33 -10.02 2.37
C VAL A 268 -10.83 -9.14 1.25
N PHE A 269 -11.13 -7.86 1.34
CA PHE A 269 -10.56 -6.80 0.53
C PHE A 269 -9.55 -6.05 1.39
N ILE A 270 -8.35 -5.81 0.87
CA ILE A 270 -7.32 -4.99 1.51
C ILE A 270 -7.17 -3.65 0.79
N THR A 271 -7.24 -2.56 1.53
CA THR A 271 -6.78 -1.23 1.11
C THR A 271 -5.53 -0.86 1.90
N ARG A 272 -4.43 -0.57 1.20
CA ARG A 272 -3.18 -0.04 1.75
C ARG A 272 -3.09 1.46 1.47
N LEU A 273 -3.19 2.27 2.52
CA LEU A 273 -2.99 3.72 2.44
C LEU A 273 -1.64 4.10 3.05
N HIS A 274 -0.95 5.03 2.41
CA HIS A 274 0.28 5.64 2.92
C HIS A 274 0.07 7.15 3.06
N VAL A 275 0.19 7.65 4.28
CA VAL A 275 -0.07 9.06 4.63
C VAL A 275 1.20 9.67 5.19
N ARG A 276 1.80 10.62 4.46
CA ARG A 276 2.85 11.50 5.00
C ARG A 276 2.20 12.75 5.57
N TYR A 277 2.21 12.90 6.89
CA TYR A 277 1.39 13.88 7.61
C TYR A 277 2.19 14.87 8.44
N ALA A 278 1.66 16.10 8.54
CA ALA A 278 2.22 17.24 9.25
C ALA A 278 1.12 18.13 9.85
N ARG A 279 1.45 18.86 10.92
CA ARG A 279 0.48 19.60 11.76
C ARG A 279 -0.24 20.73 11.04
N ASP A 280 0.35 21.30 9.99
CA ASP A 280 -0.23 22.33 9.13
C ASP A 280 -1.10 21.77 7.99
N LYS A 281 -0.97 20.47 7.69
CA LYS A 281 -1.66 19.79 6.57
C LYS A 281 -2.74 18.81 6.99
N PHE A 282 -2.62 18.22 8.18
CA PHE A 282 -3.59 17.27 8.71
C PHE A 282 -4.24 17.82 10.01
N PRO A 283 -5.13 18.83 9.91
CA PRO A 283 -5.77 19.44 11.07
C PRO A 283 -6.80 18.53 11.77
N GLU A 284 -7.20 17.43 11.14
CA GLU A 284 -8.16 16.44 11.65
C GLU A 284 -7.52 15.06 11.77
N ASP A 285 -8.20 14.15 12.47
CA ASP A 285 -7.85 12.73 12.48
C ASP A 285 -8.43 12.04 11.23
N LEU A 286 -7.86 10.89 10.85
CA LEU A 286 -8.31 10.18 9.64
C LEU A 286 -9.69 9.55 9.88
N MET A 287 -10.68 9.89 9.05
CA MET A 287 -12.04 9.35 9.09
C MET A 287 -12.27 8.42 7.90
N PHE A 288 -12.79 7.22 8.15
CA PHE A 288 -12.94 6.18 7.13
C PHE A 288 -14.41 5.81 6.88
N GLN A 289 -14.68 5.28 5.68
CA GLN A 289 -15.91 4.58 5.34
C GLN A 289 -15.59 3.24 4.68
N GLN A 290 -16.32 2.19 5.03
CA GLN A 290 -16.36 0.95 4.24
C GLN A 290 -17.22 1.19 3.00
N THR A 291 -16.82 0.61 1.86
CA THR A 291 -17.55 0.75 0.60
C THR A 291 -17.71 -0.59 -0.10
N ASN A 292 -18.67 -0.64 -1.03
CA ASN A 292 -18.82 -1.75 -1.97
C ASN A 292 -17.93 -1.57 -3.23
N ASN A 293 -16.92 -0.71 -3.17
CA ASN A 293 -15.99 -0.47 -4.28
C ASN A 293 -15.04 -1.67 -4.43
N GLN A 294 -15.18 -2.41 -5.52
CA GLN A 294 -14.35 -3.58 -5.86
C GLN A 294 -13.33 -3.26 -6.97
N GLU A 295 -13.11 -1.98 -7.31
CA GLU A 295 -12.05 -1.59 -8.24
C GLU A 295 -10.69 -2.02 -7.66
N PHE A 296 -9.88 -2.72 -8.47
CA PHE A 296 -8.53 -3.09 -8.06
C PHE A 296 -7.53 -1.97 -8.39
N PHE A 297 -6.47 -1.88 -7.60
CA PHE A 297 -5.31 -1.06 -7.84
C PHE A 297 -4.06 -1.71 -7.23
N GLN A 298 -2.94 -1.63 -7.94
CA GLN A 298 -1.64 -2.11 -7.47
C GLN A 298 -0.59 -1.09 -7.88
N GLY A 299 0.24 -0.64 -6.94
CA GLY A 299 1.49 0.06 -7.23
C GLY A 299 2.48 -0.88 -7.91
N ARG A 300 2.73 -0.68 -9.21
CA ARG A 300 3.71 -1.47 -9.95
C ARG A 300 4.47 -0.64 -10.98
N TYR A 301 5.74 -1.00 -11.15
CA TYR A 301 6.67 -0.37 -12.09
C TYR A 301 7.29 -1.44 -12.98
N ILE A 302 7.31 -1.19 -14.28
CA ILE A 302 7.51 -2.23 -15.29
C ILE A 302 8.96 -2.16 -15.81
N LEU A 303 9.67 -3.28 -15.71
CA LEU A 303 10.96 -3.51 -16.34
C LEU A 303 10.75 -4.35 -17.59
N GLN A 304 10.89 -3.73 -18.77
CA GLN A 304 10.78 -4.41 -20.05
C GLN A 304 12.16 -4.86 -20.52
N HIS A 305 12.52 -6.11 -20.27
CA HIS A 305 13.78 -6.70 -20.70
C HIS A 305 13.76 -6.92 -22.22
N PRO A 306 14.74 -6.36 -22.98
CA PRO A 306 14.83 -6.59 -24.40
C PRO A 306 15.24 -8.04 -24.70
N PHE A 307 14.85 -8.53 -25.87
CA PHE A 307 15.33 -9.79 -26.40
C PHE A 307 16.81 -9.64 -26.77
N THR A 308 17.66 -10.47 -26.15
CA THR A 308 19.12 -10.46 -26.32
C THR A 308 19.67 -11.64 -27.11
N GLY A 309 18.78 -12.46 -27.70
CA GLY A 309 19.15 -13.59 -28.55
C GLY A 309 19.50 -13.18 -29.99
N GLU A 310 19.73 -14.18 -30.85
CA GLU A 310 20.02 -13.96 -32.26
C GLU A 310 18.79 -13.42 -33.02
N MET A 311 18.94 -12.24 -33.62
CA MET A 311 17.86 -11.50 -34.31
C MET A 311 18.05 -11.50 -35.83
N ASN A 312 18.26 -12.70 -36.39
CA ASN A 312 18.63 -12.93 -37.79
C ASN A 312 17.43 -12.90 -38.76
N CYS A 313 16.56 -11.88 -38.65
CA CYS A 313 15.41 -11.65 -39.50
C CYS A 313 15.06 -10.16 -39.62
N PRO A 314 14.29 -9.71 -40.65
CA PRO A 314 13.95 -8.30 -40.84
C PRO A 314 13.23 -7.66 -39.64
N ALA A 315 12.34 -8.40 -38.97
CA ALA A 315 11.66 -7.94 -37.76
C ALA A 315 12.64 -7.73 -36.59
N GLY A 316 13.72 -8.51 -36.52
CA GLY A 316 14.81 -8.34 -35.55
C GLY A 316 15.72 -7.13 -35.83
N GLU A 317 15.77 -6.63 -37.06
CA GLU A 317 16.42 -5.36 -37.40
C GLU A 317 15.55 -4.16 -37.03
N GLU A 318 14.25 -4.21 -37.35
CA GLU A 318 13.28 -3.18 -36.97
C GLU A 318 13.15 -3.07 -35.44
N TYR A 319 13.06 -4.22 -34.75
CA TYR A 319 13.07 -4.29 -33.30
C TYR A 319 14.31 -3.62 -32.69
N ARG A 320 15.54 -3.98 -33.13
CA ARG A 320 16.77 -3.34 -32.64
C ARG A 320 16.80 -1.83 -32.86
N ARG A 321 16.28 -1.36 -34.01
CA ARG A 321 16.15 0.09 -34.31
C ARG A 321 15.14 0.81 -33.41
N SER A 322 14.17 0.12 -32.81
CA SER A 322 13.21 0.70 -31.87
C SER A 322 13.77 0.91 -30.45
N LEU A 323 14.77 0.11 -30.04
CA LEU A 323 15.26 0.08 -28.65
C LEU A 323 15.79 1.43 -28.13
N PRO A 324 16.58 2.24 -28.88
CA PRO A 324 17.03 3.55 -28.41
C PRO A 324 15.87 4.51 -28.10
N GLN A 325 14.79 4.48 -28.90
CA GLN A 325 13.60 5.29 -28.65
C GLN A 325 12.85 4.81 -27.40
N ARG A 326 12.81 3.49 -27.14
CA ARG A 326 12.20 2.95 -25.91
C ARG A 326 12.98 3.34 -24.67
N PHE A 327 14.31 3.17 -24.66
CA PHE A 327 15.15 3.52 -23.51
C PHE A 327 15.12 5.02 -23.18
N GLU A 328 15.00 5.90 -24.17
CA GLU A 328 14.76 7.33 -23.95
C GLU A 328 13.36 7.62 -23.35
N ALA A 329 12.32 6.86 -23.73
CA ALA A 329 10.98 7.00 -23.14
C ALA A 329 10.89 6.45 -21.70
N GLU A 330 11.60 5.34 -21.41
CA GLU A 330 11.83 4.80 -20.07
C GLU A 330 12.57 5.86 -19.21
N ALA A 331 13.64 6.47 -19.74
CA ALA A 331 14.41 7.52 -19.06
C ALA A 331 13.59 8.78 -18.76
N GLN A 332 12.82 9.28 -19.74
CA GLN A 332 11.91 10.41 -19.55
C GLN A 332 10.83 10.10 -18.51
N THR A 333 10.37 8.85 -18.43
CA THR A 333 9.41 8.41 -17.42
C THR A 333 10.04 8.36 -16.04
N LEU A 334 11.25 7.81 -15.89
CA LEU A 334 12.00 7.82 -14.63
C LEU A 334 12.21 9.26 -14.13
N ALA A 335 12.75 10.16 -14.96
CA ALA A 335 12.99 11.57 -14.60
C ALA A 335 11.69 12.30 -14.21
N ARG A 336 10.59 12.06 -14.94
CA ARG A 336 9.26 12.64 -14.64
C ARG A 336 8.68 12.14 -13.31
N LEU A 337 8.96 10.89 -12.95
CA LEU A 337 8.48 10.28 -11.70
C LEU A 337 9.30 10.74 -10.49
N THR A 338 10.63 10.79 -10.59
CA THR A 338 11.53 11.02 -9.44
C THR A 338 12.04 12.44 -9.29
N GLY A 339 12.00 13.25 -10.37
CA GLY A 339 12.68 14.54 -10.43
C GLY A 339 14.20 14.47 -10.63
N TRP A 340 14.77 13.29 -10.88
CA TRP A 340 16.20 13.09 -11.13
C TRP A 340 16.66 13.69 -12.48
N ASP A 341 17.94 14.02 -12.60
CA ASP A 341 18.49 14.59 -13.84
C ASP A 341 18.51 13.57 -14.98
N ILE A 342 17.86 13.94 -16.09
CA ILE A 342 17.71 13.08 -17.28
C ILE A 342 19.04 12.73 -17.94
N ASN A 343 20.09 13.54 -17.78
CA ASN A 343 21.40 13.30 -18.37
C ASN A 343 22.23 12.32 -17.54
N ASP A 344 22.02 12.28 -16.22
CA ASP A 344 22.61 11.25 -15.35
C ASP A 344 21.91 9.90 -15.57
N ILE A 345 20.57 9.90 -15.71
CA ILE A 345 19.78 8.72 -16.13
C ILE A 345 20.27 8.17 -17.47
N ARG A 346 20.42 9.02 -18.50
CA ARG A 346 20.86 8.61 -19.84
C ARG A 346 22.23 7.92 -19.86
N ARG A 347 23.15 8.25 -18.93
CA ARG A 347 24.47 7.59 -18.83
C ARG A 347 24.39 6.14 -18.32
N GLN A 348 23.27 5.74 -17.73
CA GLN A 348 23.03 4.39 -17.23
C GLN A 348 22.20 3.51 -18.19
N LEU A 349 21.75 4.05 -19.33
CA LEU A 349 20.97 3.28 -20.31
C LEU A 349 21.86 2.28 -21.08
N PRO A 350 21.31 1.12 -21.50
CA PRO A 350 22.03 0.19 -22.35
C PRO A 350 22.38 0.82 -23.71
N THR A 351 23.64 0.70 -24.13
CA THR A 351 24.03 1.02 -25.51
C THR A 351 23.52 -0.07 -26.44
N VAL A 352 22.73 0.32 -27.44
CA VAL A 352 22.36 -0.57 -28.55
C VAL A 352 23.42 -0.44 -29.63
N GLU A 353 23.98 -1.55 -30.11
CA GLU A 353 24.85 -1.52 -31.29
C GLU A 353 23.99 -1.21 -32.53
N GLU A 354 24.16 0.00 -33.08
CA GLU A 354 23.59 0.34 -34.38
C GLU A 354 24.19 -0.59 -35.44
N ALA A 355 23.34 -1.14 -36.32
CA ALA A 355 23.81 -1.86 -37.49
C ALA A 355 24.61 -0.87 -38.37
N THR A 356 25.93 -1.09 -38.46
CA THR A 356 26.92 -0.13 -38.97
C THR A 356 26.80 0.21 -40.46
N GLU A 357 25.92 -0.49 -41.18
CA GLU A 357 25.56 -0.21 -42.58
C GLU A 357 24.18 0.46 -42.62
N PRO A 358 24.06 1.74 -43.02
CA PRO A 358 22.77 2.36 -43.19
C PRO A 358 22.04 1.70 -44.36
N THR A 359 20.93 0.99 -44.08
CA THR A 359 20.05 0.36 -45.08
C THR A 359 19.87 1.30 -46.28
N PRO A 360 20.36 0.92 -47.48
CA PRO A 360 20.34 1.82 -48.63
C PRO A 360 18.92 2.27 -48.96
N TRP A 361 18.72 3.54 -49.29
CA TRP A 361 17.39 4.15 -49.46
C TRP A 361 16.48 3.43 -50.47
N TRP A 362 17.05 2.69 -51.42
CA TRP A 362 16.30 1.87 -52.38
C TRP A 362 15.67 0.63 -51.75
N GLU A 363 16.22 0.09 -50.66
CA GLU A 363 15.72 -1.12 -50.02
C GLU A 363 14.36 -0.87 -49.36
N THR A 364 14.21 0.30 -48.74
CA THR A 364 12.93 0.83 -48.22
C THR A 364 11.90 1.08 -49.34
N LEU A 365 12.34 1.35 -50.57
CA LEU A 365 11.49 1.47 -51.75
C LEU A 365 10.93 0.11 -52.18
N TRP A 366 11.77 -0.94 -52.16
CA TRP A 366 11.44 -2.27 -52.67
C TRP A 366 10.81 -3.22 -51.64
N GLN A 367 10.96 -2.99 -50.32
CA GLN A 367 10.24 -3.77 -49.29
C GLN A 367 8.70 -3.71 -49.42
N ARG A 368 8.15 -2.67 -50.06
CA ARG A 368 6.72 -2.62 -50.41
C ARG A 368 6.32 -3.52 -51.58
N SER A 369 7.27 -4.09 -52.32
CA SER A 369 7.01 -4.89 -53.53
C SER A 369 6.99 -6.41 -53.27
N SER A 370 7.76 -6.91 -52.29
CA SER A 370 7.73 -8.32 -51.88
C SER A 370 6.35 -8.75 -51.38
N TYR A 371 5.72 -7.92 -50.53
CA TYR A 371 4.36 -8.16 -50.00
C TYR A 371 3.26 -8.20 -51.09
N LEU A 372 3.53 -7.63 -52.27
CA LEU A 372 2.65 -7.74 -53.44
C LEU A 372 2.97 -8.98 -54.30
N LEU A 373 4.23 -9.42 -54.34
CA LEU A 373 4.66 -10.61 -55.08
C LEU A 373 4.19 -11.92 -54.44
N GLU A 374 4.29 -12.07 -53.11
CA GLU A 374 3.82 -13.28 -52.42
C GLU A 374 2.30 -13.50 -52.59
N ARG A 375 1.52 -12.41 -52.65
CA ARG A 375 0.08 -12.44 -52.96
C ARG A 375 -0.26 -12.77 -54.42
N MET A 376 0.72 -12.80 -55.33
CA MET A 376 0.53 -13.22 -56.73
C MET A 376 1.00 -14.65 -57.01
N THR A 377 1.70 -15.30 -56.07
CA THR A 377 2.19 -16.69 -56.20
C THR A 377 1.38 -17.72 -55.40
N ALA A 378 0.41 -17.28 -54.59
CA ALA A 378 -0.49 -18.12 -53.81
C ALA A 378 -1.90 -18.21 -54.45
N GLY A 379 -1.96 -18.70 -55.70
CA GLY A 379 -3.20 -18.86 -56.49
C GLY A 379 -3.22 -20.15 -57.29
#